data_AF-A0AA36D2J1-F1
#
_entry.id   AF-A0AA36D2J1-F1
#
_cell.length_a   1.000
_cell.length_b   1.000
_cell.length_c   1.000
_cell.angle_alpha   90.00
_cell.angle_beta   90.00
_cell.angle_gamma   90.00
#
_symmetry.space_group_name_H-M   'P 1'
#
loop_
_entity.id
_entity.type
_entity.pdbx_description
1 polymer ?
#
loop_
_entity_poly.entity_id
_entity_poly.type
_entity_poly.pdbx_seq_one_letter_code
_entity_poly.pdbx_strand_id
1 'polypeptide(L)'
;MRCVDLLGIESTATTLYFIVDVLLTIVTYTGFLLQHFVLLDMYFPELEKLLEDRRWSKAAIRATEYVNRYAIVILTMALALLVPNLSEIIPLVGATCGMLLALIVPPIVETVAFYPRWSAKETPAKLSFRLLVNAVIVSFGLIFMILGVKSNLEHSIGH
;
A
#
# COMPACT_ATOMS: atom_id res chain seq x y z
N MET A 1 -29.60 -38.36 -13.42
CA MET A 1 -28.56 -38.30 -12.37
C MET A 1 -27.67 -37.07 -12.51
N ARG A 2 -27.03 -36.81 -13.67
CA ARG A 2 -26.17 -35.61 -13.88
C ARG A 2 -26.81 -34.24 -13.58
N CYS A 3 -28.12 -34.04 -13.77
CA CYS A 3 -28.77 -32.75 -13.47
C CYS A 3 -28.97 -32.48 -11.98
N VAL A 4 -29.06 -33.52 -11.13
CA VAL A 4 -29.19 -33.36 -9.66
C VAL A 4 -27.83 -33.02 -9.06
N ASP A 5 -26.76 -33.63 -9.57
CA ASP A 5 -25.39 -33.31 -9.14
C ASP A 5 -24.98 -31.88 -9.57
N LEU A 6 -25.39 -31.41 -10.75
CA LEU A 6 -25.17 -30.02 -11.19
C LEU A 6 -25.92 -29.00 -10.32
N LEU A 7 -27.18 -29.29 -9.94
CA LEU A 7 -27.95 -28.43 -9.02
C LEU A 7 -27.38 -28.41 -7.60
N GLY A 8 -26.87 -29.55 -7.12
CA GLY A 8 -26.19 -29.64 -5.82
C GLY A 8 -24.86 -28.88 -5.80
N ILE A 9 -24.09 -28.93 -6.89
CA ILE A 9 -22.83 -28.20 -7.04
C ILE A 9 -23.08 -26.68 -7.19
N GLU A 10 -24.07 -26.25 -7.94
CA GLU A 10 -24.43 -24.82 -8.10
C GLU A 10 -24.90 -24.20 -6.78
N SER A 11 -25.74 -24.93 -6.01
CA SER A 11 -26.19 -24.50 -4.69
C SER A 11 -25.04 -24.44 -3.67
N THR A 12 -24.11 -25.39 -3.71
CA THR A 12 -22.94 -25.41 -2.81
C THR A 12 -21.94 -24.31 -3.18
N ALA A 13 -21.73 -24.05 -4.47
CA ALA A 13 -20.88 -22.98 -4.95
C ALA A 13 -21.41 -21.60 -4.54
N THR A 14 -22.71 -21.34 -4.73
CA THR A 14 -23.34 -20.09 -4.31
C THR A 14 -23.21 -19.86 -2.79
N THR A 15 -23.38 -20.92 -2.00
CA THR A 15 -23.18 -20.87 -0.54
C THR A 15 -21.73 -20.54 -0.18
N LEU A 16 -20.76 -21.12 -0.90
CA LEU A 16 -19.34 -20.85 -0.69
C LEU A 16 -18.97 -19.40 -1.03
N TYR A 17 -19.46 -18.88 -2.16
CA TYR A 17 -19.23 -17.47 -2.55
C TYR A 17 -19.77 -16.51 -1.50
N PHE A 18 -20.99 -16.75 -1.01
CA PHE A 18 -21.58 -15.94 0.06
C PHE A 18 -20.73 -15.95 1.34
N ILE A 19 -20.22 -17.12 1.73
CA ILE A 19 -19.33 -17.23 2.91
C ILE A 19 -18.04 -16.44 2.68
N VAL A 20 -17.41 -16.56 1.51
CA VAL A 20 -16.17 -15.82 1.18
C VAL A 20 -16.41 -14.32 1.21
N ASP A 21 -17.51 -13.83 0.64
CA ASP A 21 -17.84 -12.40 0.64
C ASP A 21 -18.09 -11.87 2.06
N VAL A 22 -18.78 -12.63 2.90
CA VAL A 22 -18.97 -12.27 4.31
C VAL A 22 -17.64 -12.24 5.06
N LEU A 23 -16.79 -13.26 4.89
CA LEU A 23 -15.46 -13.31 5.51
C LEU A 23 -14.56 -12.16 5.03
N LEU A 24 -14.57 -11.88 3.72
CA LEU A 24 -13.82 -10.78 3.12
C LEU A 24 -14.33 -9.42 3.61
N THR A 25 -15.64 -9.26 3.79
CA THR A 25 -16.22 -8.04 4.35
C THR A 25 -15.76 -7.84 5.80
N ILE A 26 -15.79 -8.88 6.62
CA ILE A 26 -15.34 -8.81 8.02
C ILE A 26 -13.84 -8.49 8.11
N VAL A 27 -13.01 -9.15 7.29
CA VAL A 27 -11.55 -8.94 7.33
C VAL A 27 -11.16 -7.57 6.80
N THR A 28 -11.80 -7.08 5.74
CA THR A 28 -11.50 -5.75 5.18
C THR A 28 -12.01 -4.63 6.09
N TYR A 29 -13.19 -4.78 6.69
CA TYR A 29 -13.71 -3.84 7.68
C TYR A 29 -12.78 -3.71 8.89
N THR A 30 -12.39 -4.84 9.49
CA THR A 30 -11.49 -4.87 10.65
C THR A 30 -10.10 -4.37 10.27
N GLY A 31 -9.58 -4.80 9.12
CA GLY A 31 -8.28 -4.38 8.60
C GLY A 31 -8.21 -2.89 8.36
N PHE A 32 -9.26 -2.29 7.78
CA PHE A 32 -9.33 -0.85 7.55
C PHE A 32 -9.29 -0.05 8.87
N LEU A 33 -10.04 -0.49 9.89
CA LEU A 33 -10.01 0.16 11.21
C LEU A 33 -8.63 0.10 11.86
N LEU A 34 -7.98 -1.08 11.81
CA LEU A 34 -6.65 -1.28 12.40
C LEU A 34 -5.58 -0.48 11.64
N GLN A 35 -5.59 -0.53 10.30
CA GLN A 35 -4.64 0.20 9.46
C GLN A 35 -4.78 1.71 9.68
N HIS A 36 -6.00 2.24 9.72
CA HIS A 36 -6.22 3.66 10.00
C HIS A 36 -5.73 4.07 11.39
N PHE A 37 -5.95 3.25 12.42
CA PHE A 37 -5.46 3.51 13.77
C PHE A 37 -3.92 3.54 13.83
N VAL A 38 -3.26 2.52 13.27
CA VAL A 38 -1.78 2.45 13.26
C VAL A 38 -1.18 3.60 12.43
N LEU A 39 -1.78 3.95 11.30
CA LEU A 39 -1.32 5.07 10.47
C LEU A 39 -1.43 6.41 11.21
N LEU A 40 -2.53 6.64 11.93
CA LEU A 40 -2.69 7.84 12.74
C LEU A 40 -1.66 7.90 13.86
N ASP A 41 -1.49 6.80 14.62
CA ASP A 41 -0.55 6.75 15.74
C ASP A 41 0.90 7.00 15.30
N MET A 42 1.28 6.48 14.13
CA MET A 42 2.62 6.69 13.57
C MET A 42 2.82 8.08 12.97
N TYR A 43 1.81 8.68 12.34
CA TYR A 43 1.91 9.98 11.66
C TYR A 43 1.73 11.18 12.61
N PHE A 44 0.87 11.05 13.62
CA PHE A 44 0.51 12.13 14.53
C PHE A 44 1.68 12.83 15.24
N PRO A 45 2.71 12.14 15.77
CA PRO A 45 3.83 12.82 16.45
C PRO A 45 4.71 13.65 15.50
N GLU A 46 4.81 13.26 14.23
CA GLU A 46 5.51 14.04 13.20
C GLU A 46 4.72 15.32 12.88
N LEU A 47 3.40 15.16 12.75
CA LEU A 47 2.48 16.26 12.47
C LEU A 47 2.39 17.26 13.62
N GLU A 48 2.37 16.80 14.86
CA GLU A 48 2.35 17.65 16.05
C GLU A 48 3.59 18.55 16.10
N LYS A 49 4.79 17.99 15.86
CA LYS A 49 6.03 18.77 15.78
C LYS A 49 5.98 19.85 14.69
N LEU A 50 5.52 19.48 13.50
CA LEU A 50 5.37 20.41 12.37
C LEU A 50 4.39 21.56 12.68
N LEU A 51 3.31 21.28 13.43
CA LEU A 51 2.30 22.27 13.79
C LEU A 51 2.71 23.15 14.98
N GLU A 52 3.44 22.59 15.95
CA GLU A 52 4.03 23.35 17.05
C GLU A 52 5.12 24.32 16.55
N ASP A 53 5.97 23.89 15.61
CA ASP A 53 6.96 24.76 14.96
C ASP A 53 6.31 25.94 14.21
N ARG A 54 5.10 25.74 13.68
CA ARG A 54 4.29 26.77 13.03
C ARG A 54 3.50 27.65 14.02
N ARG A 55 3.64 27.43 15.34
CA ARG A 55 2.91 28.10 16.43
C ARG A 55 1.38 27.93 16.39
N TRP A 56 0.89 26.79 15.93
CA TRP A 56 -0.54 26.53 15.92
C TRP A 56 -1.08 26.27 17.32
N SER A 57 -2.32 26.70 17.59
CA SER A 57 -2.97 26.49 18.90
C SER A 57 -3.23 24.99 19.14
N LYS A 58 -3.13 24.54 20.40
CA LYS A 58 -3.43 23.16 20.82
C LYS A 58 -4.85 22.69 20.45
N ALA A 59 -5.77 23.64 20.23
CA ALA A 59 -7.11 23.34 19.72
C ALA A 59 -7.09 22.99 18.22
N ALA A 60 -6.25 23.64 17.43
CA ALA A 60 -6.10 23.36 16.00
C ALA A 60 -5.42 22.01 15.76
N ILE A 61 -4.44 21.63 16.59
CA ILE A 61 -3.78 20.31 16.50
C ILE A 61 -4.81 19.19 16.72
N ARG A 62 -5.68 19.31 17.72
CA ARG A 62 -6.79 18.36 17.94
C ARG A 62 -7.80 18.35 16.77
N ALA A 63 -8.12 19.51 16.20
CA ALA A 63 -9.00 19.59 15.05
C ALA A 63 -8.41 18.85 13.83
N THR A 64 -7.09 18.92 13.62
CA THR A 64 -6.41 18.21 12.53
C THR A 64 -6.55 16.69 12.63
N GLU A 65 -6.57 16.13 13.84
CA GLU A 65 -6.81 14.69 14.04
C GLU A 65 -8.19 14.27 13.51
N TYR A 66 -9.23 15.03 13.86
CA TYR A 66 -10.59 14.77 13.38
C TYR A 66 -10.68 14.98 11.87
N VAL A 67 -10.12 16.07 11.36
CA VAL A 67 -10.12 16.35 9.91
C VAL A 67 -9.43 15.22 9.14
N ASN A 68 -8.31 14.69 9.63
CA ASN A 68 -7.61 13.59 8.96
C ASN A 68 -8.44 12.29 8.94
N ARG A 69 -9.13 11.98 10.05
CA ARG A 69 -10.07 10.84 10.12
C ARG A 69 -11.16 10.96 9.05
N TYR A 70 -11.82 12.12 8.94
CA TYR A 70 -12.85 12.34 7.92
C TYR A 70 -12.29 12.38 6.50
N ALA A 71 -11.12 12.99 6.29
CA ALA A 71 -10.49 13.10 4.98
C ALA A 71 -10.19 11.73 4.37
N ILE A 72 -9.68 10.78 5.15
CA ILE A 72 -9.37 9.43 4.67
C ILE A 72 -10.66 8.69 4.30
N VAL A 73 -11.72 8.79 5.10
CA VAL A 73 -13.01 8.14 4.79
C VAL A 73 -13.62 8.73 3.52
N ILE A 74 -13.59 10.06 3.36
CA ILE A 74 -14.08 10.74 2.15
C ILE A 74 -13.25 10.34 0.94
N LEU A 75 -11.93 10.26 1.07
CA LEU A 75 -11.04 9.82 -0.01
C LEU A 75 -11.37 8.38 -0.44
N THR A 76 -11.57 7.46 0.51
CA THR A 76 -11.99 6.09 0.21
C THR A 76 -13.34 6.05 -0.49
N MET A 77 -14.29 6.87 -0.07
CA MET A 77 -15.60 6.98 -0.72
C MET A 77 -15.46 7.53 -2.15
N ALA A 78 -14.60 8.53 -2.36
CA ALA A 78 -14.33 9.07 -3.70
C ALA A 78 -13.66 8.02 -4.61
N LEU A 79 -12.70 7.25 -4.09
CA LEU A 79 -12.06 6.16 -4.82
C LEU A 79 -13.05 5.05 -5.19
N ALA A 80 -13.96 4.70 -4.29
CA ALA A 80 -15.01 3.72 -4.55
C ALA A 80 -15.98 4.16 -5.65
N LEU A 81 -16.26 5.47 -5.76
CA LEU A 81 -17.08 6.02 -6.85
C LEU A 81 -16.32 6.12 -8.18
N LEU A 82 -15.01 6.39 -8.13
CA LEU A 82 -14.19 6.57 -9.33
C LEU A 82 -13.79 5.24 -9.98
N VAL A 83 -13.64 4.16 -9.20
CA VAL A 83 -13.10 2.88 -9.66
C VAL A 83 -14.20 1.81 -9.67
N PRO A 84 -14.87 1.56 -10.82
CA PRO A 84 -15.88 0.51 -10.93
C PRO A 84 -15.28 -0.91 -11.05
N ASN A 85 -14.02 -1.05 -11.50
CA ASN A 85 -13.37 -2.34 -11.76
C ASN A 85 -12.27 -2.67 -10.73
N LEU A 86 -12.68 -3.22 -9.58
CA LEU A 86 -11.75 -3.60 -8.50
C LEU A 86 -10.80 -4.75 -8.87
N SER A 87 -11.23 -5.64 -9.78
CA SER A 87 -10.47 -6.84 -10.16
C SER A 87 -9.14 -6.53 -10.85
N GLU A 88 -9.02 -5.41 -11.55
CA GLU A 88 -7.79 -5.00 -12.22
C GLU A 88 -6.90 -4.17 -11.28
N ILE A 89 -7.53 -3.29 -10.48
CA ILE A 89 -6.80 -2.37 -9.62
C ILE A 89 -6.18 -3.04 -8.39
N ILE A 90 -6.86 -4.01 -7.78
CA ILE A 90 -6.34 -4.69 -6.57
C ILE A 90 -4.99 -5.38 -6.85
N PRO A 91 -4.84 -6.21 -7.91
CA PRO A 91 -3.54 -6.78 -8.26
C PRO A 91 -2.51 -5.74 -8.70
N LEU A 92 -2.92 -4.69 -9.43
CA LEU A 92 -2.02 -3.63 -9.89
C LEU A 92 -1.39 -2.86 -8.71
N VAL A 93 -2.22 -2.39 -7.78
CA VAL A 93 -1.77 -1.62 -6.62
C VAL A 93 -1.01 -2.54 -5.65
N GLY A 94 -1.47 -3.78 -5.47
CA GLY A 94 -0.79 -4.77 -4.64
C GLY A 94 0.61 -5.11 -5.15
N ALA A 95 0.76 -5.35 -6.46
CA ALA A 95 2.06 -5.60 -7.08
C ALA A 95 2.95 -4.36 -6.98
N THR A 96 2.42 -3.18 -7.35
CA THR A 96 3.19 -1.93 -7.33
C THR A 96 3.68 -1.58 -5.92
N CYS A 97 2.77 -1.48 -4.95
CA CYS A 97 3.11 -1.18 -3.55
C CYS A 97 3.96 -2.30 -2.92
N GLY A 98 3.67 -3.57 -3.22
CA GLY A 98 4.45 -4.70 -2.75
C GLY A 98 5.89 -4.65 -3.23
N MET A 99 6.13 -4.28 -4.49
CA MET A 99 7.47 -4.14 -5.05
C MET A 99 8.20 -2.91 -4.49
N LEU A 100 7.51 -1.80 -4.27
CA LEU A 100 8.07 -0.64 -3.57
C LEU A 100 8.49 -1.01 -2.14
N LEU A 101 7.62 -1.68 -1.39
CA LEU A 101 7.89 -2.09 0.00
C LEU A 101 8.98 -3.18 0.08
N ALA A 102 9.01 -4.14 -0.83
CA ALA A 102 9.94 -5.27 -0.79
C ALA A 102 11.32 -4.95 -1.38
N LEU A 103 11.40 -4.13 -2.43
CA LEU A 103 12.66 -3.85 -3.12
C LEU A 103 13.22 -2.46 -2.80
N ILE A 104 12.38 -1.45 -2.59
CA ILE A 104 12.85 -0.06 -2.44
C ILE A 104 13.05 0.32 -0.97
N VAL A 105 12.17 -0.11 -0.05
CA VAL A 105 12.33 0.22 1.38
C VAL A 105 13.63 -0.34 1.98
N PRO A 106 14.03 -1.62 1.76
CA PRO A 106 15.26 -2.15 2.35
C PRO A 106 16.54 -1.38 1.98
N PRO A 107 16.84 -1.09 0.69
CA PRO A 107 18.04 -0.34 0.33
C PRO A 107 17.99 1.12 0.79
N ILE A 108 16.80 1.74 0.89
CA ILE A 108 16.68 3.09 1.46
C ILE A 108 17.04 3.07 2.94
N VAL A 109 16.45 2.16 3.72
CA VAL A 109 16.72 2.04 5.16
C VAL A 109 18.18 1.67 5.40
N GLU A 110 18.75 0.75 4.62
CA GLU A 110 20.18 0.42 4.68
C GLU A 110 21.04 1.64 4.37
N THR A 111 20.74 2.37 3.29
CA THR A 111 21.52 3.54 2.91
C THR A 111 21.47 4.60 4.01
N VAL A 112 20.29 4.94 4.55
CA VAL A 112 20.14 5.95 5.61
C VAL A 112 20.81 5.51 6.92
N ALA A 113 20.64 4.26 7.34
CA ALA A 113 21.18 3.75 8.61
C ALA A 113 22.71 3.57 8.57
N PHE A 114 23.28 3.16 7.43
CA PHE A 114 24.71 2.88 7.31
C PHE A 114 25.53 4.04 6.71
N TYR A 115 24.89 5.09 6.15
CA TYR A 115 25.55 6.30 5.65
C TYR A 115 26.58 6.91 6.62
N PRO A 116 26.24 7.19 7.91
CA PRO A 116 27.20 7.76 8.84
C PRO A 116 28.35 6.80 9.19
N ARG A 117 28.13 5.50 9.07
CA ARG A 117 29.12 4.46 9.42
C ARG A 117 30.11 4.19 8.29
N TRP A 118 29.68 4.31 7.04
CA TRP A 118 30.55 4.11 5.86
C TRP A 118 31.42 5.32 5.57
N SER A 119 30.91 6.54 5.78
CA SER A 119 31.67 7.77 5.56
C SER A 119 32.92 7.90 6.42
N ALA A 120 33.00 7.18 7.55
CA ALA A 120 34.10 7.30 8.52
C ALA A 120 35.12 6.15 8.48
N LYS A 121 34.81 5.00 7.86
CA LYS A 121 35.61 3.77 8.02
C LYS A 121 35.85 2.93 6.76
N GLU A 122 35.16 3.17 5.64
CA GLU A 122 35.20 2.27 4.49
C GLU A 122 36.03 2.82 3.32
N THR A 123 36.67 1.92 2.57
CA THR A 123 37.39 2.23 1.33
C THR A 123 36.38 2.64 0.23
N PRO A 124 36.66 3.69 -0.58
CA PRO A 124 35.70 4.21 -1.57
C PRO A 124 35.20 3.16 -2.57
N ALA A 125 36.00 2.12 -2.86
CA ALA A 125 35.62 1.03 -3.75
C ALA A 125 34.50 0.13 -3.20
N LYS A 126 34.51 -0.19 -1.90
CA LYS A 126 33.44 -1.01 -1.27
C LYS A 126 32.15 -0.21 -1.12
N LEU A 127 32.28 1.07 -0.82
CA LEU A 127 31.17 2.03 -0.79
C LEU A 127 30.48 2.11 -2.16
N SER A 128 31.26 2.27 -3.24
CA SER A 128 30.72 2.32 -4.61
C SER A 128 30.04 1.01 -5.03
N PHE A 129 30.60 -0.15 -4.68
CA PHE A 129 29.99 -1.45 -4.98
C PHE A 129 28.63 -1.64 -4.30
N ARG A 130 28.49 -1.26 -3.02
CA ARG A 130 27.22 -1.41 -2.31
C ARG A 130 26.16 -0.40 -2.77
N LEU A 131 26.57 0.84 -3.07
CA LEU A 131 25.69 1.83 -3.68
C LEU A 131 25.21 1.38 -5.07
N LEU A 132 26.08 0.75 -5.86
CA LEU A 132 25.72 0.18 -7.15
C LEU A 132 24.68 -0.92 -7.00
N VAL A 133 24.85 -1.84 -6.04
CA VAL A 133 23.87 -2.91 -5.78
C VAL A 133 22.51 -2.33 -5.37
N ASN A 134 22.50 -1.34 -4.48
CA ASN A 134 21.25 -0.65 -4.09
C ASN A 134 20.60 0.08 -5.27
N ALA A 135 21.39 0.75 -6.11
CA ALA A 135 20.89 1.42 -7.31
C ALA A 135 20.30 0.42 -8.33
N VAL A 136 20.93 -0.75 -8.50
CA VAL A 136 20.41 -1.82 -9.36
C VAL A 136 19.07 -2.35 -8.81
N ILE A 137 18.96 -2.59 -7.50
CA ILE A 137 17.71 -3.03 -6.86
C ILE A 137 16.58 -2.02 -7.07
N VAL A 138 16.87 -0.72 -6.88
CA VAL A 138 15.90 0.36 -7.13
C VAL A 138 15.49 0.41 -8.61
N SER A 139 16.45 0.23 -9.53
CA SER A 139 16.15 0.21 -10.97
C SER A 139 15.25 -0.97 -11.35
N PHE A 140 15.46 -2.15 -10.77
CA PHE A 140 14.56 -3.30 -10.94
C PHE A 140 13.16 -2.97 -10.40
N GLY A 141 13.04 -2.37 -9.22
CA GLY A 141 11.76 -1.93 -8.67
C GLY A 141 10.98 -1.00 -9.61
N LEU A 142 11.67 -0.05 -10.25
CA LEU A 142 11.07 0.86 -11.24
C LEU A 142 10.63 0.13 -12.52
N ILE A 143 11.46 -0.78 -13.05
CA ILE A 143 11.10 -1.57 -14.24
C ILE A 143 9.84 -2.39 -13.96
N PHE A 144 9.81 -3.05 -12.81
CA PHE A 144 8.67 -3.85 -12.37
C PHE A 144 7.39 -3.01 -12.21
N MET A 145 7.49 -1.80 -11.68
CA MET A 145 6.36 -0.87 -11.61
C MET A 145 5.83 -0.49 -13.00
N ILE A 146 6.71 -0.20 -13.96
CA ILE A 146 6.32 0.11 -15.34
C ILE A 146 5.63 -1.09 -16.00
N LEU A 147 6.17 -2.30 -15.81
CA LEU A 147 5.57 -3.52 -16.35
C LEU A 147 4.18 -3.79 -15.75
N GLY A 148 4.01 -3.58 -14.45
CA GLY A 148 2.72 -3.74 -13.77
C GLY A 148 1.65 -2.78 -14.31
N VAL A 149 2.01 -1.51 -14.54
CA VAL A 149 1.06 -0.53 -15.12
C VAL A 149 0.74 -0.87 -16.58
N LYS A 150 1.72 -1.29 -17.38
CA LYS A 150 1.52 -1.64 -18.79
C LYS A 150 0.57 -2.83 -18.98
N SER A 151 0.73 -3.90 -18.20
CA SER A 151 -0.12 -5.09 -18.33
C SER A 151 -1.59 -4.82 -18.02
N ASN A 152 -1.87 -3.89 -17.10
CA ASN A 152 -3.24 -3.49 -16.77
C ASN A 152 -3.83 -2.53 -17.82
N LEU A 153 -3.01 -1.64 -18.39
CA LEU A 153 -3.46 -0.77 -19.47
C LEU A 153 -3.82 -1.56 -20.72
N GLU A 154 -2.98 -2.50 -21.15
CA GLU A 154 -3.23 -3.33 -22.35
C GLU A 154 -4.54 -4.13 -22.25
N HIS A 155 -4.95 -4.52 -21.04
CA HIS A 155 -6.24 -5.18 -20.80
C HIS A 155 -7.44 -4.25 -21.03
N SER A 156 -7.32 -2.97 -20.67
CA SER A 156 -8.39 -1.96 -20.79
C SER A 156 -8.56 -1.37 -22.20
N ILE A 157 -7.54 -1.42 -23.08
CA ILE A 157 -7.62 -0.87 -24.47
C ILE A 157 -7.90 -1.93 -25.55
N GLY A 158 -7.83 -3.22 -25.19
CA GLY A 158 -8.10 -4.34 -26.09
C GLY A 158 -9.58 -4.71 -26.25
N HIS A 159 -10.50 -3.94 -25.64
CA HIS A 159 -11.93 -4.22 -25.60
C HIS A 159 -12.77 -3.05 -26.13
#